data_AF-A0A957DH11-F1
#
_entry.id   AF-A0A957DH11-F1
#
_cell.length_a   1.000
_cell.length_b   1.000
_cell.length_c   1.000
_cell.angle_alpha   90.00
_cell.angle_beta   90.00
_cell.angle_gamma   90.00
#
_symmetry.space_group_name_H-M   'P 1'
#
loop_
_entity.id
_entity.type
_entity.pdbx_description
1 polymer ?
#
loop_
_entity_poly.entity_id
_entity_poly.type
_entity_poly.pdbx_seq_one_letter_code
_entity_poly.pdbx_strand_id
1 'polypeptide(L)'
;TDLIFVDRFQGQIASDTSMAFLTGNDLVPDVAIGRLPATTTAEAQAVVDKILQYDDNQRQPDTWMENIFFGADNTDSGGDFCAENGMTGALLPDAFPQAHVCMAANTGGERDKLRDAIFDHANITGTLIINYRGHG
;
A
#
# COMPACT_ATOMS: atom_id res chain seq x y z
N THR A 1 -11.00 24.85 -11.50
CA THR A 1 -10.35 23.70 -10.85
C THR A 1 -11.44 22.94 -10.16
N ASP A 2 -11.92 21.88 -10.80
CA ASP A 2 -13.01 21.06 -10.27
C ASP A 2 -12.40 20.00 -9.35
N LEU A 3 -12.55 20.18 -8.04
CA LEU A 3 -12.10 19.21 -7.03
C LEU A 3 -13.22 18.19 -6.87
N ILE A 4 -13.10 17.05 -7.56
CA ILE A 4 -14.16 16.02 -7.68
C ILE A 4 -14.28 15.15 -6.42
N PHE A 5 -13.31 15.22 -5.49
CA PHE A 5 -13.25 14.32 -4.35
C PHE A 5 -13.37 15.06 -3.01
N VAL A 6 -14.36 14.62 -2.22
CA VAL A 6 -14.63 15.10 -0.86
C VAL A 6 -14.59 13.89 0.06
N ASP A 7 -13.60 13.84 0.94
CA ASP A 7 -13.57 12.88 2.04
C ASP A 7 -14.67 13.22 3.05
N ARG A 8 -15.28 12.17 3.62
CA ARG A 8 -16.40 12.30 4.57
C ARG A 8 -16.03 13.11 5.82
N PHE A 9 -14.77 13.09 6.24
CA PHE A 9 -14.30 13.72 7.48
C PHE A 9 -13.39 14.93 7.23
N GLN A 10 -12.52 14.87 6.22
CA GLN A 10 -11.52 15.88 5.91
C GLN A 10 -12.01 16.92 4.89
N GLY A 11 -13.11 16.66 4.17
CA GLY A 11 -13.63 17.56 3.16
C GLY A 11 -12.87 17.47 1.84
N GLN A 12 -12.63 18.60 1.17
CA GLN A 12 -11.97 18.59 -0.14
C GLN A 12 -10.53 18.07 -0.05
N ILE A 13 -10.20 17.10 -0.89
CA ILE A 13 -8.87 16.49 -0.96
C ILE A 13 -8.27 16.65 -2.36
N ALA A 14 -6.95 16.78 -2.43
CA ALA A 14 -6.25 16.76 -3.70
C ALA A 14 -6.37 15.36 -4.33
N SER A 15 -6.62 15.31 -5.64
CA SER A 15 -6.72 14.05 -6.38
C SER A 15 -6.22 14.24 -7.81
N ASP A 16 -5.40 13.29 -8.27
CA ASP A 16 -4.95 13.22 -9.66
C ASP A 16 -5.96 12.48 -10.55
N THR A 17 -6.90 11.74 -9.95
CA THR A 17 -7.81 10.82 -10.66
C THR A 17 -8.60 11.49 -11.79
N SER A 18 -8.97 12.76 -11.63
CA SER A 18 -9.70 13.51 -12.67
C SER A 18 -8.88 13.76 -13.94
N MET A 19 -7.55 13.67 -13.88
CA MET A 19 -6.70 13.74 -15.06
C MET A 19 -6.83 12.50 -15.96
N ALA A 20 -7.42 11.42 -15.45
CA ALA A 20 -7.66 10.19 -16.20
C ALA A 20 -9.07 10.11 -16.82
N PHE A 21 -9.97 11.07 -16.58
CA PHE A 21 -11.32 11.08 -17.14
C PHE A 21 -11.35 11.87 -18.44
N LEU A 22 -11.14 11.18 -19.56
CA LEU A 22 -10.99 11.75 -20.89
C LEU A 22 -12.25 11.58 -21.75
N THR A 23 -12.99 10.48 -21.57
CA THR A 23 -14.18 10.15 -22.37
C THR A 23 -15.33 9.63 -21.49
N GLY A 24 -16.48 9.31 -22.07
CA GLY A 24 -17.60 8.68 -21.35
C GLY A 24 -18.45 9.59 -20.44
N ASN A 25 -17.90 10.71 -19.95
CA ASN A 25 -18.54 11.57 -18.94
C ASN A 25 -18.97 10.77 -17.70
N ASP A 26 -18.05 9.94 -17.21
CA ASP A 26 -18.19 9.13 -16.00
C ASP A 26 -16.94 9.28 -15.10
N LEU A 27 -16.87 8.50 -14.02
CA LEU A 27 -15.75 8.49 -13.07
C LEU A 27 -14.83 7.27 -13.29
N VAL A 28 -14.80 6.73 -14.50
CA VAL A 28 -13.95 5.59 -14.87
C VAL A 28 -12.66 6.13 -15.50
N PRO A 29 -11.49 5.77 -14.97
CA PRO A 29 -10.22 6.17 -15.58
C PRO A 29 -10.06 5.57 -16.99
N ASP A 30 -9.84 6.41 -18.01
CA ASP A 30 -9.51 5.99 -19.38
C ASP A 30 -8.03 5.61 -19.51
N VAL A 31 -7.18 6.13 -18.62
CA VAL A 31 -5.73 5.91 -18.62
C VAL A 31 -5.22 5.65 -17.20
N ALA A 32 -4.21 4.78 -17.08
CA ALA A 32 -3.49 4.62 -15.83
C ALA A 32 -2.60 5.84 -15.59
N ILE A 33 -2.72 6.45 -14.41
CA ILE A 33 -1.90 7.59 -13.99
C ILE A 33 -1.17 7.25 -12.69
N GLY A 34 0.01 7.83 -12.52
CA GLY A 34 0.81 7.73 -11.31
C GLY A 34 1.68 8.98 -11.14
N ARG A 35 2.08 9.28 -9.91
CA ARG A 35 2.92 10.43 -9.57
C ARG A 35 4.20 9.92 -8.92
N LEU A 36 5.35 10.44 -9.38
CA LEU A 36 6.63 10.31 -8.68
C LEU A 36 6.87 11.63 -7.91
N PRO A 37 6.39 11.75 -6.65
CA PRO A 37 6.56 12.99 -5.89
C PRO A 37 8.03 13.17 -5.51
N ALA A 38 8.60 14.32 -5.89
CA ALA A 38 9.97 14.71 -5.55
C ALA A 38 10.06 16.23 -5.43
N THR A 39 10.78 16.70 -4.43
CA THR A 39 11.10 18.13 -4.23
C THR A 39 12.47 18.47 -4.81
N THR A 40 13.35 17.48 -4.95
CA THR A 40 14.69 17.64 -5.51
C THR A 40 14.96 16.66 -6.65
N THR A 41 15.93 17.00 -7.49
CA THR A 41 16.39 16.09 -8.57
C THR A 41 16.98 14.79 -8.01
N ALA A 42 17.61 14.83 -6.83
CA ALA A 42 18.15 13.65 -6.17
C ALA A 42 17.04 12.69 -5.70
N GLU A 43 15.95 13.20 -5.13
CA GLU A 43 14.78 12.40 -4.77
C GLU A 43 14.13 11.75 -6.00
N ALA A 44 13.98 12.53 -7.08
CA ALA A 44 13.43 12.00 -8.34
C ALA A 44 14.30 10.88 -8.90
N GLN A 45 15.63 11.09 -8.93
CA GLN A 45 16.58 10.07 -9.39
C GLN A 45 16.50 8.80 -8.54
N ALA A 46 16.44 8.93 -7.21
CA ALA A 46 16.35 7.78 -6.32
C ALA A 46 15.08 6.94 -6.54
N VAL A 47 13.95 7.56 -6.89
CA VAL A 47 12.73 6.82 -7.23
C VAL A 47 12.86 6.12 -8.59
N VAL A 48 13.41 6.78 -9.60
CA VAL A 48 13.65 6.19 -10.93
C VAL A 48 14.61 5.00 -10.83
N ASP A 49 15.70 5.15 -10.09
CA ASP A 49 16.70 4.09 -9.90
C ASP A 49 16.08 2.84 -9.26
N LYS A 50 15.19 3.01 -8.27
CA LYS A 50 14.46 1.87 -7.67
C LYS A 50 13.57 1.15 -8.67
N ILE A 51 12.88 1.88 -9.55
CA ILE A 51 12.01 1.29 -10.58
C ILE A 51 12.85 0.49 -11.58
N LEU A 52 13.92 1.09 -12.10
CA LEU A 52 14.83 0.41 -13.04
C LEU A 52 15.46 -0.84 -12.40
N GLN A 53 15.91 -0.73 -11.15
CA GLN A 53 16.48 -1.86 -10.43
C GLN A 53 15.46 -3.00 -10.23
N TYR A 54 14.21 -2.67 -9.89
CA TYR A 54 13.15 -3.66 -9.75
C TYR A 54 12.90 -4.40 -11.08
N ASP A 55 12.76 -3.64 -12.18
CA ASP A 55 12.48 -4.19 -13.51
C ASP A 55 13.64 -5.06 -14.04
N ASP A 56 14.88 -4.62 -13.86
CA ASP A 56 16.06 -5.39 -14.27
C ASP A 56 16.19 -6.70 -13.50
N ASN A 57 15.83 -6.70 -12.21
CA ASN A 57 15.92 -7.88 -11.36
C ASN A 57 14.80 -8.91 -11.63
N GLN A 58 13.74 -8.57 -12.37
CA GLN A 58 12.66 -9.52 -12.72
C GLN A 58 13.17 -10.76 -13.49
N ARG A 59 14.35 -10.66 -14.12
CA ARG A 59 14.95 -11.80 -14.84
C ARG A 59 15.47 -12.89 -13.92
N GLN A 60 15.80 -12.55 -12.68
CA GLN A 60 16.28 -13.45 -11.63
C GLN A 60 15.70 -13.02 -10.29
N PRO A 61 14.40 -13.30 -10.04
CA PRO A 61 13.74 -12.82 -8.84
C PRO A 61 14.38 -13.42 -7.59
N ASP A 62 14.68 -12.55 -6.64
CA ASP A 62 15.13 -12.94 -5.31
C ASP A 62 13.92 -13.31 -4.44
N THR A 63 14.12 -14.06 -3.37
CA THR A 63 13.03 -14.67 -2.59
C THR A 63 12.08 -13.63 -1.97
N TRP A 64 12.56 -12.40 -1.74
CA TRP A 64 11.72 -11.33 -1.21
C TRP A 64 10.61 -10.90 -2.19
N MET A 65 10.79 -11.14 -3.50
CA MET A 65 9.83 -10.76 -4.54
C MET A 65 8.57 -11.64 -4.55
N GLU A 66 8.48 -12.66 -3.70
CA GLU A 66 7.29 -13.49 -3.54
C GLU A 66 6.55 -13.20 -2.24
N ASN A 67 7.20 -12.52 -1.29
CA ASN A 67 6.66 -12.30 0.04
C ASN A 67 5.58 -11.21 0.04
N ILE A 68 4.48 -11.48 0.72
CA ILE A 68 3.40 -10.53 0.98
C ILE A 68 3.20 -10.38 2.48
N PHE A 69 3.11 -9.14 2.95
CA PHE A 69 2.84 -8.83 4.35
C PHE A 69 1.49 -8.10 4.49
N PHE A 70 0.66 -8.58 5.40
CA PHE A 70 -0.59 -7.97 5.82
C PHE A 70 -0.48 -7.49 7.26
N GLY A 71 -0.48 -6.17 7.45
CA GLY A 71 -0.56 -5.52 8.75
C GLY A 71 -1.99 -5.04 9.03
N ALA A 72 -2.48 -5.20 10.25
CA ALA A 72 -3.79 -4.69 10.63
C ALA A 72 -3.83 -4.11 12.05
N ASP A 73 -4.59 -3.02 12.20
CA ASP A 73 -5.03 -2.54 13.51
C ASP A 73 -6.03 -3.52 14.15
N ASN A 74 -6.36 -3.29 15.41
CA ASN A 74 -7.39 -4.04 16.11
C ASN A 74 -8.78 -3.72 15.56
N THR A 75 -9.72 -4.65 15.73
CA THR A 75 -11.13 -4.44 15.42
C THR A 75 -11.69 -3.25 16.23
N ASP A 76 -12.44 -2.37 15.56
CA ASP A 76 -13.18 -1.27 16.19
C ASP A 76 -14.40 -0.82 15.36
N SER A 77 -14.88 0.41 15.57
CA SER A 77 -16.02 0.97 14.83
C SER A 77 -15.81 1.09 13.32
N GLY A 78 -14.56 1.07 12.85
CA GLY A 78 -14.19 1.02 11.44
C GLY A 78 -14.29 -0.37 10.81
N GLY A 79 -14.41 -1.42 11.63
CA GLY A 79 -14.53 -2.81 11.19
C GLY A 79 -13.44 -3.72 11.75
N ASP A 80 -13.38 -4.95 11.24
CA ASP A 80 -12.36 -5.94 11.57
C ASP A 80 -11.27 -5.96 10.48
N PHE A 81 -10.25 -5.12 10.66
CA PHE A 81 -9.18 -4.96 9.68
C PHE A 81 -8.38 -6.24 9.43
N CYS A 82 -8.20 -7.06 10.47
CA CYS A 82 -7.45 -8.30 10.39
C CYS A 82 -8.20 -9.37 9.60
N ALA A 83 -9.50 -9.56 9.87
CA ALA A 83 -10.35 -10.49 9.13
C ALA A 83 -10.41 -10.13 7.64
N GLU A 84 -10.48 -8.84 7.34
CA GLU A 84 -10.49 -8.27 5.99
C GLU A 84 -9.18 -8.55 5.21
N ASN A 85 -8.03 -8.46 5.88
CA ASN A 85 -6.76 -8.93 5.33
C ASN A 85 -6.78 -10.44 5.07
N GLY A 86 -7.31 -11.23 6.00
CA GLY A 86 -7.44 -12.69 5.83
C GLY A 86 -8.28 -13.07 4.62
N MET A 87 -9.40 -12.38 4.38
CA MET A 87 -10.24 -12.61 3.19
C MET A 87 -9.51 -12.26 1.89
N THR A 88 -8.68 -11.21 1.91
CA THR A 88 -7.89 -10.82 0.73
C THR A 88 -6.76 -11.81 0.48
N GLY A 89 -6.07 -12.23 1.54
CA GLY A 89 -5.01 -13.24 1.47
C GLY A 89 -5.51 -14.57 0.92
N ALA A 90 -6.74 -14.97 1.25
CA ALA A 90 -7.37 -16.20 0.75
C ALA A 90 -7.66 -16.19 -0.76
N LEU A 91 -7.62 -15.02 -1.42
CA LEU A 91 -7.79 -14.91 -2.88
C LEU A 91 -6.45 -15.02 -3.64
N LEU A 92 -5.33 -14.95 -2.94
CA LEU A 92 -4.01 -14.97 -3.56
C LEU A 92 -3.55 -16.41 -3.83
N PRO A 93 -2.79 -16.65 -4.91
CA PRO A 93 -2.20 -17.96 -5.16
C PRO A 93 -1.27 -18.41 -4.03
N ASP A 94 -1.27 -19.70 -3.72
CA ASP A 94 -0.38 -20.32 -2.71
C ASP A 94 1.11 -20.09 -2.97
N ALA A 95 1.47 -19.71 -4.20
CA ALA A 95 2.84 -19.38 -4.60
C ALA A 95 3.39 -18.11 -3.92
N PHE A 96 2.56 -17.29 -3.27
CA PHE A 96 2.99 -16.09 -2.55
C PHE A 96 2.93 -16.32 -1.04
N PRO A 97 4.08 -16.52 -0.36
CA PRO A 97 4.12 -16.60 1.09
C PRO A 97 3.54 -15.34 1.74
N GLN A 98 2.68 -15.55 2.74
CA GLN A 98 1.96 -14.46 3.42
C GLN A 98 2.33 -14.42 4.90
N ALA A 99 2.66 -13.23 5.40
CA ALA A 99 2.73 -12.93 6.83
C ALA A 99 1.55 -12.04 7.22
N HIS A 100 0.82 -12.42 8.27
CA HIS A 100 -0.31 -11.65 8.80
C HIS A 100 0.01 -11.23 10.24
N VAL A 101 0.06 -9.93 10.49
CA VAL A 101 0.31 -9.36 11.82
C VAL A 101 -0.83 -8.40 12.16
N CYS A 102 -1.54 -8.70 13.23
CA CYS A 102 -2.71 -7.94 13.66
C CYS A 102 -2.54 -7.48 15.11
N MET A 103 -2.87 -6.22 15.39
CA MET A 103 -2.91 -5.71 16.77
C MET A 103 -4.03 -6.38 17.56
N ALA A 104 -3.71 -6.85 18.77
CA ALA A 104 -4.73 -7.44 19.64
C ALA A 104 -5.66 -6.39 20.28
N ALA A 105 -5.16 -5.18 20.50
CA ALA A 105 -5.89 -4.07 21.10
C ALA A 105 -5.25 -2.72 20.76
N ASN A 106 -6.01 -1.63 20.90
CA ASN A 106 -5.50 -0.27 20.65
C ASN A 106 -4.63 0.25 21.82
N THR A 107 -3.45 -0.32 21.99
CA THR A 107 -2.47 0.08 23.02
C THR A 107 -1.17 0.54 22.39
N GLY A 108 -0.37 1.31 23.14
CA GLY A 108 0.96 1.74 22.68
C GLY A 108 1.85 0.56 22.29
N GLY A 109 1.94 -0.45 23.18
CA GLY A 109 2.78 -1.62 22.93
C GLY A 109 2.37 -2.46 21.72
N GLU A 110 1.07 -2.58 21.44
CA GLU A 110 0.61 -3.30 20.23
C GLU A 110 0.89 -2.50 18.95
N ARG A 111 0.76 -1.17 18.99
CA ARG A 111 1.15 -0.30 17.87
C ARG A 111 2.65 -0.38 17.59
N ASP A 112 3.47 -0.40 18.63
CA ASP A 112 4.93 -0.52 18.49
C ASP A 112 5.30 -1.88 17.89
N LYS A 113 4.70 -2.98 18.35
CA LYS A 113 4.89 -4.31 17.74
C LYS A 113 4.52 -4.35 16.26
N LEU A 114 3.38 -3.76 15.87
CA LEU A 114 2.97 -3.75 14.46
C LEU A 114 3.93 -2.91 13.61
N ARG A 115 4.38 -1.76 14.12
CA ARG A 115 5.38 -0.93 13.45
C ARG A 115 6.70 -1.68 13.28
N ASP A 116 7.18 -2.31 14.33
CA ASP A 116 8.40 -3.13 14.29
C ASP A 116 8.28 -4.22 13.23
N ALA A 117 7.15 -4.95 13.20
CA ALA A 117 6.90 -5.96 12.17
C ALA A 117 6.92 -5.38 10.74
N ILE A 118 6.30 -4.21 10.51
CA ILE A 118 6.34 -3.54 9.21
C ILE A 118 7.78 -3.19 8.82
N PHE A 119 8.57 -2.63 9.75
CA PHE A 119 9.96 -2.26 9.50
C PHE A 119 10.86 -3.48 9.27
N ASP A 120 10.67 -4.56 10.02
CA ASP A 120 11.42 -5.81 9.84
C ASP A 120 11.13 -6.41 8.47
N HIS A 121 9.87 -6.41 8.03
CA HIS A 121 9.50 -6.86 6.69
C HIS A 121 10.07 -5.97 5.58
N ALA A 122 10.08 -4.65 5.77
CA ALA A 122 10.63 -3.72 4.80
C ALA A 122 12.17 -3.77 4.70
N ASN A 123 12.87 -4.01 5.82
CA ASN A 123 14.32 -3.82 5.90
C ASN A 123 15.14 -5.10 6.07
N ILE A 124 14.57 -6.16 6.65
CA ILE A 124 15.29 -7.37 7.05
C ILE A 124 14.79 -8.59 6.27
N THR A 125 13.50 -8.88 6.34
CA THR A 125 12.92 -10.05 5.65
C THR A 125 12.85 -9.83 4.13
N GLY A 126 12.53 -8.61 3.71
CA GLY A 126 12.22 -8.28 2.33
C GLY A 126 10.82 -8.76 1.94
N THR A 127 10.00 -7.84 1.45
CA THR A 127 8.61 -8.08 1.07
C THR A 127 8.29 -7.35 -0.22
N LEU A 128 7.64 -8.02 -1.18
CA LEU A 128 7.19 -7.40 -2.42
C LEU A 128 6.00 -6.47 -2.18
N ILE A 129 4.98 -6.98 -1.48
CA ILE A 129 3.72 -6.26 -1.24
C ILE A 129 3.48 -6.13 0.26
N ILE A 130 3.39 -4.90 0.74
CA ILE A 130 2.91 -4.58 2.08
C ILE A 130 1.49 -4.02 1.94
N ASN A 131 0.52 -4.69 2.55
CA ASN A 131 -0.85 -4.19 2.70
C ASN A 131 -1.11 -3.88 4.17
N TYR A 132 -1.61 -2.67 4.45
CA TYR A 132 -2.00 -2.25 5.79
C TYR A 132 -3.48 -1.87 5.81
N ARG A 133 -4.22 -2.33 6.83
CA ARG A 133 -5.61 -1.93 7.10
C ARG A 133 -5.73 -1.45 8.54
N GLY A 134 -6.15 -0.21 8.72
CA GLY A 134 -6.24 0.40 10.04
C GLY A 134 -6.37 1.91 9.93
N HIS A 135 -5.99 2.61 10.99
CA HIS A 135 -6.05 4.06 11.05
C HIS A 135 -4.76 4.72 10.55
N GLY A 136 -4.88 5.93 9.98
CA GLY A 136 -3.78 6.71 9.39
C GLY A 136 -3.86 8.19 9.71
#